data_AF-A0A7S3FTK9-F1
#
_entry.id   AF-A0A7S3FTK9-F1
#
_cell.length_a   1.000
_cell.length_b   1.000
_cell.length_c   1.000
_cell.angle_alpha   90.00
_cell.angle_beta   90.00
_cell.angle_gamma   90.00
#
_symmetry.space_group_name_H-M   'P 1'
#
loop_
_entity.id
_entity.type
_entity.pdbx_description
1 polymer ?
#
loop_
_entity_poly.entity_id
_entity_poly.type
_entity_poly.pdbx_seq_one_letter_code
_entity_poly.pdbx_strand_id
1 'polypeptide(L)'
;KGVIIVSAIGNEGPFQGTLNNPGDLIDVIGVGSLERQSMNVASFSSRGMTTWSLLKGNGILKPDLLTYGTDILALANSNVDAAGAECTLSTGTSISSSIISGSIALALSQIQ
;
A
#
# COMPACT_ATOMS: atom_id res chain seq x y z
N LYS A 1 3.89 -12.44 18.44
CA LYS A 1 5.21 -12.54 17.77
C LYS A 1 5.04 -13.46 16.57
N GLY A 2 5.64 -13.14 15.41
CA GLY A 2 5.48 -13.93 14.18
C GLY A 2 4.34 -13.48 13.25
N VAL A 3 3.88 -12.23 13.37
CA VAL A 3 2.90 -11.64 12.44
C VAL A 3 3.59 -10.53 11.68
N ILE A 4 3.47 -10.54 10.35
CA ILE A 4 3.95 -9.48 9.48
C ILE A 4 2.76 -8.53 9.24
N ILE A 5 2.94 -7.26 9.55
CA ILE A 5 1.92 -6.23 9.33
C ILE A 5 2.29 -5.48 8.05
N VAL A 6 1.37 -5.47 7.10
CA VAL A 6 1.48 -4.72 5.85
C VAL A 6 0.33 -3.73 5.80
N SER A 7 0.63 -2.47 5.49
CA SER A 7 -0.38 -1.42 5.43
C SER A 7 -0.12 -0.46 4.27
N ALA A 8 -1.20 0.06 3.71
CA ALA A 8 -1.15 1.10 2.70
C ALA A 8 -0.59 2.40 3.30
N ILE A 9 0.25 3.11 2.55
CA ILE A 9 0.91 4.32 3.05
C ILE A 9 0.00 5.57 3.05
N GLY A 10 -1.10 5.54 2.29
CA GLY A 10 -2.02 6.67 2.13
C GLY A 10 -2.17 7.10 0.66
N ASN A 11 -3.26 7.81 0.39
CA ASN A 11 -3.63 8.32 -0.93
C ASN A 11 -3.60 9.87 -1.00
N GLU A 12 -2.84 10.51 -0.12
CA GLU A 12 -2.76 11.97 0.07
C GLU A 12 -1.48 12.58 -0.50
N GLY A 13 -0.78 11.87 -1.40
CA GLY A 13 0.28 12.44 -2.22
C GLY A 13 -0.19 13.63 -3.09
N PRO A 14 0.72 14.34 -3.77
CA PRO A 14 2.14 14.00 -3.99
C PRO A 14 3.11 14.67 -3.01
N PHE A 15 2.60 15.48 -2.07
CA PHE A 15 3.45 16.24 -1.15
C PHE A 15 4.16 15.32 -0.15
N GLN A 16 5.30 15.78 0.38
CA GLN A 16 6.03 15.02 1.40
C GLN A 16 5.33 15.14 2.76
N GLY A 17 5.38 14.06 3.55
CA GLY A 17 4.84 14.03 4.91
C GLY A 17 3.34 13.72 4.98
N THR A 18 2.77 13.16 3.92
CA THR A 18 1.34 12.82 3.82
C THR A 18 1.03 11.36 4.17
N LEU A 19 1.96 10.71 4.88
CA LEU A 19 1.87 9.30 5.25
C LEU A 19 0.80 9.10 6.34
N ASN A 20 0.02 8.03 6.23
CA ASN A 20 -1.02 7.68 7.21
C ASN A 20 -0.58 6.55 8.15
N ASN A 21 -1.08 6.61 9.38
CA ASN A 21 -1.01 5.49 10.32
C ASN A 21 -1.97 4.36 9.87
N PRO A 22 -1.59 3.08 10.02
CA PRO A 22 -0.35 2.58 10.63
C PRO A 22 0.82 2.36 9.66
N GLY A 23 0.71 2.71 8.38
CA GLY A 23 1.74 2.46 7.35
C GLY A 23 3.06 3.21 7.55
N ASP A 24 3.02 4.31 8.30
CA ASP A 24 4.17 5.12 8.69
C ASP A 24 4.91 4.62 9.94
N LEU A 25 4.44 3.55 10.60
CA LEU A 25 5.12 2.96 11.75
C LEU A 25 6.38 2.20 11.33
N ILE A 26 7.39 2.17 12.22
CA ILE A 26 8.69 1.53 11.97
C ILE A 26 8.57 0.00 11.86
N ASP A 27 7.66 -0.61 12.61
CA ASP A 27 7.47 -2.06 12.65
C ASP A 27 6.41 -2.57 11.65
N VAL A 28 5.92 -1.70 10.77
CA VAL A 28 4.90 -2.01 9.75
C VAL A 28 5.52 -1.85 8.37
N ILE A 29 5.23 -2.75 7.44
CA ILE A 29 5.60 -2.60 6.04
C ILE A 29 4.59 -1.64 5.38
N GLY A 30 5.00 -0.41 5.14
CA GLY A 30 4.25 0.64 4.47
C GLY A 30 4.39 0.52 2.96
N VAL A 31 3.28 0.35 2.25
CA VAL A 31 3.27 0.11 0.80
C VAL A 31 2.68 1.30 0.05
N GLY A 32 3.47 1.84 -0.88
CA GLY A 32 3.02 2.86 -1.83
C GLY A 32 2.64 2.27 -3.20
N SER A 33 2.16 3.14 -4.08
CA SER A 33 1.59 2.74 -5.37
C SER A 33 2.37 3.30 -6.56
N LEU A 34 2.48 2.48 -7.60
CA LEU A 34 3.01 2.83 -8.92
C LEU A 34 1.89 2.95 -9.94
N GLU A 35 2.04 3.90 -10.85
CA GLU A 35 1.21 4.03 -12.04
C GLU A 35 1.58 2.96 -13.08
N ARG A 36 0.56 2.28 -13.63
CA ARG A 36 0.71 1.13 -14.51
C ARG A 36 1.39 1.48 -15.83
N GLN A 37 1.06 2.63 -16.40
CA GLN A 37 1.51 3.04 -17.74
C GLN A 37 2.91 3.64 -17.71
N SER A 38 3.19 4.48 -16.70
CA SER A 38 4.42 5.27 -16.64
C SER A 38 5.50 4.67 -15.73
N MET A 39 5.14 3.68 -14.90
CA MET A 39 5.98 3.15 -13.81
C MET A 39 6.46 4.21 -12.81
N ASN A 40 5.86 5.40 -12.81
CA ASN A 40 6.16 6.43 -11.82
C ASN A 40 5.40 6.16 -10.52
N VAL A 41 5.89 6.75 -9.43
CA VAL A 41 5.13 6.76 -8.17
C VAL A 41 3.80 7.49 -8.40
N ALA A 42 2.69 6.80 -8.16
CA ALA A 42 1.36 7.34 -8.40
C ALA A 42 1.18 8.68 -7.68
N SER A 43 0.52 9.63 -8.33
CA SER A 43 0.37 11.00 -7.80
C SER A 43 -0.29 11.03 -6.43
N PHE A 44 -1.31 10.19 -6.22
CA PHE A 44 -1.99 10.02 -4.94
C PHE A 44 -1.13 9.28 -3.90
N SER A 45 -0.12 8.50 -4.28
CA SER A 45 0.64 7.72 -3.29
C SER A 45 1.37 8.66 -2.34
N SER A 46 1.02 8.56 -1.05
CA SER A 46 1.70 9.31 0.02
C SER A 46 3.18 8.98 0.06
N ARG A 47 4.00 9.98 0.40
CA ARG A 47 5.47 9.89 0.34
C ARG A 47 6.14 10.81 1.35
N GLY A 48 7.42 10.53 1.63
CA GLY A 48 8.26 11.36 2.49
C GLY A 48 8.72 10.64 3.76
N MET A 49 9.05 11.41 4.78
CA MET A 49 9.50 10.86 6.06
C MET A 49 8.37 10.82 7.08
N THR A 50 8.44 9.85 7.99
CA THR A 50 7.48 9.72 9.10
C THR A 50 7.56 10.95 10.01
N THR A 51 6.41 11.58 10.27
CA THR A 51 6.35 12.78 11.12
C THR A 51 6.57 12.47 12.59
N TRP A 52 6.21 11.26 13.02
CA TRP A 52 6.42 10.79 14.40
C TRP A 52 7.89 10.83 14.84
N SER A 53 8.82 10.55 13.91
CA SER A 53 10.25 10.50 14.23
C SER A 53 10.95 11.85 14.03
N LEU A 54 10.32 12.82 13.34
CA LEU A 54 10.90 14.15 13.12
C LEU A 54 11.19 14.89 14.43
N LEU A 55 10.35 14.71 15.46
CA LEU A 55 10.57 15.32 16.78
C LEU A 55 11.85 14.83 17.47
N LYS A 56 12.36 13.66 17.07
CA LYS A 56 13.62 13.08 17.57
C LYS A 56 14.83 13.43 16.68
N GLY A 57 14.65 14.28 15.68
CA GLY A 57 15.70 14.75 14.77
C GLY A 57 15.99 13.83 13.58
N ASN A 58 15.41 12.62 13.52
CA ASN A 58 15.62 11.67 12.44
C ASN A 58 14.28 11.32 11.78
N GLY A 59 14.10 11.62 10.50
CA GLY A 59 12.96 11.11 9.73
C GLY A 59 13.21 9.67 9.29
N ILE A 60 12.22 8.80 9.44
CA ILE A 60 12.29 7.44 8.87
C ILE A 60 11.72 7.52 7.45
N LEU A 61 12.44 6.97 6.46
CA LEU A 61 11.99 6.94 5.07
C LEU A 61 10.83 5.95 4.91
N LYS A 62 9.77 6.40 4.23
CA LYS A 62 8.61 5.60 3.82
C LYS A 62 8.12 6.08 2.44
N PRO A 63 7.39 5.25 1.66
CA PRO A 63 7.05 3.85 1.90
C PRO A 63 8.27 2.90 1.82
N ASP A 64 8.15 1.69 2.35
CA ASP A 64 9.21 0.67 2.29
C ASP A 64 9.23 -0.03 0.93
N LEU A 65 8.05 -0.26 0.35
CA LEU A 65 7.87 -0.95 -0.92
C LEU A 65 6.89 -0.20 -1.81
N LEU A 66 7.06 -0.39 -3.12
CA LEU A 66 6.17 0.13 -4.15
C LEU A 66 5.72 -1.04 -5.03
N THR A 67 4.44 -1.04 -5.39
CA THR A 67 3.90 -1.97 -6.41
C THR A 67 2.78 -1.28 -7.18
N TYR A 68 2.29 -1.93 -8.24
CA TYR A 68 1.20 -1.39 -9.03
C TYR A 68 -0.07 -1.22 -8.17
N GLY A 69 -0.77 -0.12 -8.36
CA GLY A 69 -2.07 0.10 -7.71
C GLY A 69 -2.93 1.12 -8.43
N THR A 70 -2.68 1.39 -9.71
CA THR A 70 -3.56 2.15 -10.59
C THR A 70 -4.21 1.22 -11.60
N ASP A 71 -5.52 1.36 -11.78
CA ASP A 71 -6.32 0.59 -12.75
C ASP A 71 -6.09 -0.92 -12.63
N ILE A 72 -6.07 -1.42 -11.40
CA ILE A 72 -5.94 -2.85 -11.13
C ILE A 72 -7.34 -3.46 -11.07
N LEU A 73 -7.54 -4.56 -11.80
CA LEU A 73 -8.77 -5.31 -11.76
C LEU A 73 -8.91 -6.00 -10.39
N ALA A 74 -9.88 -5.56 -9.60
CA ALA A 74 -10.16 -6.08 -8.26
C ALA A 74 -11.63 -6.48 -8.13
N LEU A 75 -11.91 -7.40 -7.22
CA LEU A 75 -13.27 -7.82 -6.91
C LEU A 75 -14.05 -6.65 -6.29
N ALA A 76 -15.17 -6.27 -6.90
CA ALA A 76 -16.08 -5.30 -6.32
C ALA A 76 -17.15 -5.99 -5.47
N ASN A 77 -17.50 -5.35 -4.36
CA ASN A 77 -18.70 -5.69 -3.60
C ASN A 77 -19.86 -4.80 -4.06
N SER A 78 -20.25 -4.91 -5.35
CA SER A 78 -21.56 -4.46 -5.81
C SER A 78 -22.59 -5.50 -5.34
N ASN A 79 -23.73 -5.04 -4.80
CA ASN A 79 -24.75 -5.85 -4.13
C ASN A 79 -24.85 -7.28 -4.68
N VAL A 80 -24.46 -8.24 -3.83
CA VAL A 80 -24.25 -9.68 -4.13
C VAL A 80 -25.56 -10.42 -4.51
N ASP A 81 -26.65 -9.68 -4.68
CA ASP A 81 -28.01 -10.21 -4.70
C ASP A 81 -28.55 -10.46 -6.12
N ALA A 82 -27.79 -10.17 -7.20
CA ALA A 82 -28.35 -10.29 -8.56
C ALA A 82 -27.51 -11.00 -9.64
N ALA A 83 -26.18 -10.97 -9.68
CA ALA A 83 -25.47 -11.51 -10.85
C ALA A 83 -23.95 -11.76 -10.66
N GLY A 84 -23.54 -12.45 -9.59
CA GLY A 84 -22.15 -12.89 -9.45
C GLY A 84 -21.14 -11.79 -9.11
N ALA A 85 -19.94 -12.22 -8.75
CA ALA A 85 -18.81 -11.37 -8.41
C ALA A 85 -18.34 -10.54 -9.63
N GLU A 86 -18.59 -9.23 -9.63
CA GLU A 86 -18.08 -8.33 -10.67
C GLU A 86 -16.68 -7.82 -10.32
N CYS A 87 -15.76 -7.90 -11.28
CA CYS A 87 -14.45 -7.28 -11.15
C CYS A 87 -14.50 -5.86 -11.71
N THR A 88 -14.00 -4.88 -10.96
CA THR A 88 -13.92 -3.48 -11.38
C THR A 88 -12.48 -2.99 -11.33
N LEU A 89 -12.15 -1.98 -12.14
CA LEU A 89 -10.85 -1.32 -12.06
C LEU A 89 -10.83 -0.44 -10.80
N SER A 90 -9.88 -0.73 -9.93
CA SER A 90 -9.69 -0.04 -8.65
C SER A 90 -8.30 0.58 -8.59
N THR A 91 -8.23 1.75 -7.97
CA THR A 91 -7.01 2.53 -7.81
C THR A 91 -6.81 2.89 -6.34
N GLY A 92 -5.60 2.69 -5.82
CA GLY A 92 -5.24 3.06 -4.46
C GLY A 92 -4.08 2.24 -3.89
N THR A 93 -3.41 2.81 -2.89
CA THR A 93 -2.38 2.11 -2.11
C THR A 93 -2.91 0.90 -1.34
N SER A 94 -4.23 0.84 -1.08
CA SER A 94 -4.91 -0.34 -0.51
C SER A 94 -4.74 -1.59 -1.38
N ILE A 95 -4.79 -1.45 -2.70
CA ILE A 95 -4.58 -2.56 -3.65
C ILE A 95 -3.10 -2.95 -3.67
N SER A 96 -2.20 -1.95 -3.62
CA SER A 96 -0.76 -2.21 -3.54
C SER A 96 -0.39 -2.99 -2.27
N SER A 97 -1.00 -2.67 -1.13
CA SER A 97 -0.81 -3.38 0.14
C SER A 97 -1.24 -4.85 0.08
N SER A 98 -2.36 -5.17 -0.59
CA SER A 98 -2.84 -6.55 -0.71
C SER A 98 -1.94 -7.40 -1.63
N ILE A 99 -1.43 -6.83 -2.72
CA ILE A 99 -0.47 -7.49 -3.61
C ILE A 99 0.79 -7.90 -2.85
N ILE A 100 1.39 -6.97 -2.10
CA ILE A 100 2.59 -7.25 -1.29
C ILE A 100 2.29 -8.29 -0.20
N SER A 101 1.14 -8.20 0.46
CA SER A 101 0.74 -9.19 1.47
C SER A 101 0.66 -10.60 0.88
N GLY A 102 0.09 -10.74 -0.33
CA GLY A 102 0.05 -12.02 -1.05
C GLY A 102 1.44 -12.52 -1.46
N SER A 103 2.32 -11.65 -1.95
CA SER A 103 3.70 -12.01 -2.27
C SER A 103 4.49 -12.49 -1.06
N ILE A 104 4.31 -11.82 0.09
CA ILE A 104 4.93 -12.24 1.36
C ILE A 104 4.37 -13.60 1.80
N ALA A 105 3.06 -13.82 1.69
CA ALA A 105 2.46 -15.11 2.03
C ALA A 105 3.02 -16.26 1.18
N LEU A 106 3.21 -16.04 -0.13
CA LEU A 106 3.85 -17.01 -1.02
C LEU A 106 5.30 -17.28 -0.63
N ALA A 107 6.07 -16.24 -0.32
CA ALA A 107 7.47 -16.39 0.11
C ALA A 107 7.58 -17.15 1.43
N LEU A 108 6.70 -16.87 2.40
CA LEU A 108 6.64 -17.60 3.67
C LEU A 108 6.25 -19.06 3.47
N SER A 109 5.34 -19.35 2.54
CA SER A 109 4.91 -20.72 2.21
C SER A 109 6.04 -21.57 1.61
N GLN A 110 7.12 -20.98 1.09
CA GLN A 110 8.28 -21.73 0.60
C GLN A 110 9.26 -22.12 1.71
N ILE A 111 9.21 -21.43 2.85
CA ILE A 111 10.17 -21.58 3.96
C ILE A 111 9.57 -22.45 5.08
N GLN A 112 8.24 -22.57 5.14
CA GLN A 112 7.51 -23.49 6.02
C GLN A 112 7.35 -24.86 5.38
#